data_AF-A0A9E9LCQ9-F1
#
_entry.id   AF-A0A9E9LCQ9-F1
#
_cell.length_a   1.000
_cell.length_b   1.000
_cell.length_c   1.000
_cell.angle_alpha   90.00
_cell.angle_beta   90.00
_cell.angle_gamma   90.00
#
_symmetry.space_group_name_H-M   'P 1'
#
loop_
_entity.id
_entity.type
_entity.pdbx_description
1 polymer ?
#
loop_
_entity_poly.entity_id
_entity_poly.type
_entity_poly.pdbx_seq_one_letter_code
_entity_poly.pdbx_strand_id
1 'polypeptide(L)'
;MMWFRLALALGMPVARARQEIDSHEFCYWMAYYRLEPWGERVADMRHGIAVATLANINRNTEARPQAYMPADFIPWLEGNRNASTGTEPVLLDEPGAQSQLIKAAVFGCRQP
;
A
#
# COMPACT_ATOMS: atom_id res chain seq x y z
N MET A 1 -11.05 -3.10 13.41
CA MET A 1 -10.57 -4.15 12.48
C MET A 1 -9.60 -5.16 13.09
N MET A 2 -8.65 -4.79 13.96
CA MET A 2 -7.68 -5.76 14.50
C MET A 2 -8.31 -6.98 15.21
N TRP A 3 -9.37 -6.78 16.02
CA TRP A 3 -10.08 -7.90 16.68
C TRP A 3 -10.53 -9.01 15.72
N PHE A 4 -11.00 -8.67 14.51
CA PHE A 4 -11.43 -9.67 13.53
C PHE A 4 -10.25 -10.47 12.98
N ARG A 5 -9.11 -9.80 12.73
CA ARG A 5 -7.89 -10.46 12.24
C ARG A 5 -7.30 -11.41 13.26
N LEU A 6 -7.23 -10.97 14.52
CA LEU A 6 -6.68 -11.77 15.60
C LEU A 6 -7.58 -12.99 15.91
N ALA A 7 -8.89 -12.77 16.03
CA ALA A 7 -9.84 -13.84 16.29
C ALA A 7 -9.87 -14.89 15.15
N LEU A 8 -9.77 -14.45 13.90
CA LEU A 8 -9.64 -15.35 12.74
C LEU A 8 -8.36 -16.19 12.81
N ALA A 9 -7.22 -15.58 13.13
CA ALA A 9 -5.93 -16.28 13.25
C ALA A 9 -5.91 -17.30 14.41
N LEU A 10 -6.60 -16.99 15.51
CA LEU A 10 -6.75 -17.87 16.67
C LEU A 10 -7.84 -18.94 16.48
N GLY A 11 -8.61 -18.89 15.39
CA GLY A 11 -9.69 -19.84 15.13
C GLY A 11 -10.84 -19.74 16.14
N MET A 12 -11.16 -18.54 16.62
CA MET A 12 -12.20 -18.34 17.65
C MET A 12 -13.13 -17.14 17.36
N PRO A 13 -14.32 -17.09 17.96
CA PRO A 13 -15.21 -15.93 17.85
C PRO A 13 -14.60 -14.67 18.49
N VAL A 14 -14.91 -13.49 17.93
CA VAL A 14 -14.46 -12.19 18.48
C VAL A 14 -14.91 -11.97 19.93
N ALA A 15 -16.10 -12.43 20.30
CA ALA A 15 -16.62 -12.29 21.66
C ALA A 15 -15.74 -13.00 22.69
N ARG A 16 -15.30 -14.23 22.36
CA ARG A 16 -14.38 -15.02 23.18
C ARG A 16 -13.00 -14.38 23.25
N ALA A 17 -12.46 -13.97 22.11
CA ALA A 17 -11.16 -13.28 22.07
C ALA A 17 -11.13 -12.04 22.97
N ARG A 18 -12.22 -11.26 23.03
CA ARG A 18 -12.33 -10.09 23.93
C ARG A 18 -12.47 -10.42 25.41
N GLN A 19 -12.88 -11.63 25.76
CA GLN A 19 -12.98 -12.10 27.14
C GLN A 19 -11.66 -12.68 27.63
N GLU A 20 -10.92 -13.36 26.75
CA GLU A 20 -9.67 -14.05 27.10
C GLU A 20 -8.42 -13.17 26.95
N ILE A 21 -8.45 -12.18 26.05
CA ILE A 21 -7.29 -11.32 25.76
C ILE A 21 -7.50 -9.95 26.41
N ASP A 22 -6.56 -9.58 27.28
CA ASP A 22 -6.58 -8.27 27.93
C ASP A 22 -6.11 -7.14 26.99
N SER A 23 -6.19 -5.90 27.48
CA SER A 23 -5.81 -4.72 26.68
C SER A 23 -4.31 -4.64 26.39
N HIS A 24 -3.45 -5.16 27.28
CA HIS A 24 -2.00 -5.14 27.09
C HIS A 24 -1.58 -6.13 26.00
N GLU A 25 -2.07 -7.37 26.07
CA GLU A 25 -1.80 -8.38 25.07
C GLU A 25 -2.37 -7.95 23.71
N PHE A 26 -3.59 -7.40 23.67
CA PHE A 26 -4.17 -6.87 22.43
C PHE A 26 -3.31 -5.75 21.82
N CYS A 27 -2.74 -4.86 22.64
CA CYS A 27 -1.79 -3.84 22.19
C CYS A 27 -0.50 -4.45 21.63
N TYR A 28 0.01 -5.53 22.22
CA TYR A 28 1.16 -6.25 21.67
C TYR A 28 0.84 -6.90 20.33
N TRP A 29 -0.34 -7.51 20.17
CA TRP A 29 -0.77 -8.02 18.87
C TRP A 29 -0.88 -6.92 17.82
N MET A 30 -1.38 -5.74 18.19
CA MET A 30 -1.40 -4.58 17.30
C MET A 30 0.00 -4.10 16.92
N ALA A 31 0.93 -4.08 17.87
CA ALA A 31 2.32 -3.70 17.62
C ALA A 31 3.02 -4.72 16.72
N TYR A 32 2.82 -6.02 17.00
CA TYR A 32 3.37 -7.09 16.20
C TYR A 32 2.84 -7.06 14.76
N TYR A 33 1.54 -6.83 14.55
CA TYR A 33 0.95 -6.69 13.20
C TYR A 33 1.54 -5.51 12.40
N ARG A 34 2.05 -4.47 13.06
CA ARG A 34 2.72 -3.36 12.38
C ARG A 34 4.13 -3.73 11.93
N LEU A 35 4.82 -4.59 12.68
CA LEU A 35 6.16 -5.07 12.34
C LEU A 35 6.09 -6.16 11.27
N GLU A 36 5.18 -7.11 11.44
CA GLU A 36 5.02 -8.26 10.58
C GLU A 36 3.51 -8.45 10.28
N PRO A 37 2.97 -7.80 9.24
CA PRO A 37 1.57 -7.97 8.89
C PRO A 37 1.27 -9.39 8.39
N TRP A 38 0.09 -9.94 8.73
CA TRP A 38 -0.36 -11.26 8.27
C TRP A 38 -1.78 -11.23 7.68
N GLY A 39 -2.19 -12.38 7.15
CA GLY A 39 -3.50 -12.61 6.52
C GLY A 39 -3.51 -12.39 5.02
N GLU A 40 -4.71 -12.46 4.44
CA GLU A 40 -4.92 -12.54 2.99
C GLU A 40 -4.29 -11.41 2.20
N ARG A 41 -4.32 -10.16 2.69
CA ARG A 41 -3.71 -9.04 1.95
C ARG A 41 -2.20 -9.21 1.72
N VAL A 42 -1.48 -9.82 2.67
CA VAL A 42 -0.06 -10.10 2.50
C VAL A 42 0.14 -11.35 1.64
N ALA A 43 -0.76 -12.33 1.74
CA ALA A 43 -0.77 -13.49 0.87
C ALA A 43 -0.98 -13.10 -0.59
N ASP A 44 -1.92 -12.20 -0.90
CA ASP A 44 -2.16 -11.65 -2.24
C ASP A 44 -0.90 -10.98 -2.79
N MET A 45 -0.16 -10.24 -1.95
CA MET A 45 1.11 -9.63 -2.37
C MET A 45 2.15 -10.68 -2.77
N ARG A 46 2.30 -11.74 -1.97
CA ARG A 46 3.20 -12.86 -2.30
C ARG A 46 2.79 -13.56 -3.60
N HIS A 47 1.49 -13.79 -3.80
CA HIS A 47 0.98 -14.38 -5.05
C HIS A 47 1.20 -13.44 -6.23
N GLY A 48 0.93 -12.14 -6.08
CA GLY A 48 1.17 -11.14 -7.12
C GLY A 48 2.61 -11.12 -7.58
N ILE A 49 3.58 -11.27 -6.68
CA ILE A 49 5.01 -11.40 -7.03
C ILE A 49 5.24 -12.63 -7.91
N ALA A 50 4.78 -13.80 -7.47
CA ALA A 50 4.98 -15.05 -8.22
C ALA A 50 4.31 -15.01 -9.60
N VAL A 51 3.08 -14.50 -9.68
CA VAL A 51 2.32 -14.38 -10.94
C VAL A 51 2.97 -13.36 -11.87
N ALA A 52 3.46 -12.22 -11.36
CA ALA A 52 4.18 -11.24 -12.16
C ALA A 52 5.50 -11.80 -12.71
N THR A 53 6.23 -12.61 -11.92
CA THR A 53 7.41 -13.33 -12.42
C THR A 53 7.04 -14.23 -13.59
N LEU A 54 6.01 -15.08 -13.44
CA LEU A 54 5.56 -15.97 -14.52
C LEU A 54 5.09 -15.20 -15.75
N ALA A 55 4.31 -14.14 -15.58
CA ALA A 55 3.81 -13.32 -16.67
C ALA A 55 4.95 -12.62 -17.43
N ASN A 56 5.97 -12.14 -16.72
CA ASN A 56 7.13 -11.48 -17.33
C ASN A 56 8.04 -12.46 -18.08
N ILE A 57 8.23 -13.68 -17.58
CA ILE A 57 8.96 -14.75 -18.29
C ILE A 57 8.32 -15.05 -19.65
N ASN A 58 6.98 -15.03 -19.71
CA ASN A 58 6.22 -15.34 -20.91
C ASN A 58 5.76 -14.09 -21.70
N ARG A 59 6.27 -12.90 -21.36
CA ARG A 59 5.80 -11.64 -21.95
C ARG A 59 6.39 -11.45 -23.36
N ASN A 60 5.52 -11.16 -24.33
CA ASN A 60 5.95 -10.61 -25.60
C ASN A 60 6.34 -9.13 -25.43
N THR A 61 7.64 -8.84 -25.53
CA THR A 61 8.19 -7.50 -25.33
C THR A 61 7.87 -6.53 -26.45
N GLU A 62 7.59 -7.00 -27.66
CA GLU A 62 7.18 -6.16 -28.79
C GLU A 62 5.74 -5.68 -28.62
N ALA A 63 4.84 -6.60 -28.27
CA ALA A 63 3.42 -6.29 -28.08
C ALA A 63 3.16 -5.53 -26.77
N ARG A 64 3.95 -5.80 -25.72
CA ARG A 64 3.87 -5.10 -24.43
C ARG A 64 5.27 -4.80 -23.92
N PRO A 65 5.83 -3.62 -24.20
CA PRO A 65 7.18 -3.24 -23.76
C PRO A 65 7.34 -3.13 -22.25
N GLN A 66 6.28 -2.78 -21.51
CA GLN A 66 6.32 -2.64 -20.05
C GLN A 66 6.12 -4.00 -19.35
N ALA A 67 6.97 -4.28 -18.35
CA ALA A 67 6.82 -5.44 -17.48
C ALA A 67 5.52 -5.38 -16.68
N TYR A 68 4.96 -6.55 -16.36
CA TYR A 68 3.89 -6.65 -15.39
C TYR A 68 4.44 -6.44 -13.98
N MET A 69 3.73 -5.65 -13.18
CA MET A 69 4.03 -5.46 -11.77
C MET A 69 3.22 -6.45 -10.91
N PRO A 70 3.69 -6.82 -9.71
CA PRO A 70 2.88 -7.62 -8.78
C PRO A 70 1.48 -7.05 -8.54
N ALA A 71 1.37 -5.73 -8.50
CA ALA A 71 0.12 -5.01 -8.32
C ALA A 71 -0.89 -5.20 -9.45
N ASP A 72 -0.45 -5.57 -10.66
CA ASP A 72 -1.35 -5.84 -11.80
C ASP A 72 -2.21 -7.09 -11.58
N PHE A 73 -1.85 -7.93 -10.59
CA PHE A 73 -2.53 -9.19 -10.27
C PHE A 73 -3.23 -9.16 -8.90
N ILE A 74 -3.36 -7.98 -8.27
CA ILE A 74 -3.98 -7.81 -6.96
C ILE A 74 -5.18 -6.86 -7.11
N PRO A 75 -6.42 -7.36 -7.19
CA PRO A 75 -7.60 -6.55 -7.56
C PRO A 75 -7.85 -5.35 -6.63
N TRP A 76 -7.60 -5.49 -5.33
CA TRP A 76 -7.81 -4.40 -4.39
C TRP A 76 -6.69 -3.33 -4.42
N LEU A 77 -5.62 -3.56 -5.19
CA LEU A 77 -4.50 -2.62 -5.35
C LEU A 77 -4.63 -1.76 -6.62
N GLU A 78 -5.68 -1.95 -7.42
CA GLU A 78 -5.93 -1.24 -8.69
C GLU A 78 -5.95 0.29 -8.59
N GLY A 79 -6.09 0.86 -7.38
CA GLY A 79 -6.14 2.30 -7.12
C GLY A 79 -4.89 3.12 -7.42
N ASN A 80 -3.77 2.53 -7.88
CA ASN A 80 -2.52 3.27 -8.12
C ASN A 80 -2.05 3.33 -9.58
N ARG A 81 -2.72 2.68 -10.54
CA ARG A 81 -2.31 2.74 -11.96
C ARG A 81 -2.70 4.03 -12.67
N ASN A 82 -3.77 4.68 -12.20
CA ASN A 82 -4.27 5.95 -12.76
C ASN A 82 -3.86 7.19 -11.94
N ALA A 83 -3.21 7.01 -10.79
CA ALA A 83 -2.74 8.12 -9.95
C ALA A 83 -1.40 8.71 -10.41
N SER A 84 -0.64 7.97 -11.24
CA SER A 84 0.62 8.46 -11.81
C SER A 84 0.49 8.96 -13.25
N THR A 85 -0.68 8.88 -13.88
CA THR A 85 -0.92 9.36 -15.25
C THR A 85 -1.30 10.84 -15.32
N GLY A 86 -1.14 11.60 -14.22
CA GLY A 86 -1.56 13.01 -14.15
C GLY A 86 -0.72 13.92 -13.26
N THR A 87 0.47 13.51 -12.83
CA THR A 87 1.38 14.40 -12.11
C THR A 87 2.65 14.58 -12.93
N GLU A 88 2.50 15.18 -14.11
CA GLU A 88 3.63 15.94 -14.61
C GLU A 88 3.97 16.99 -13.54
N PRO A 89 5.24 17.13 -13.15
CA PRO A 89 5.63 18.18 -12.23
C PRO A 89 5.11 19.51 -12.78
N VAL A 90 4.42 20.29 -11.95
CA VAL A 90 4.14 21.68 -12.30
C VAL A 90 5.49 22.39 -12.33
N LEU A 91 6.02 22.56 -13.54
CA LEU A 91 7.23 23.33 -13.81
C LEU A 91 6.78 24.73 -14.17
N LEU A 92 7.10 25.68 -13.29
CA LEU A 92 6.91 27.10 -13.58
C LEU A 92 8.14 27.58 -14.34
N ASP A 93 7.92 28.30 -15.44
CA ASP A 93 8.99 28.78 -16.32
C ASP A 93 9.97 29.72 -15.58
N GLU A 94 9.46 30.45 -14.59
CA GLU A 94 10.22 31.40 -13.79
C GLU A 94 10.92 30.70 -12.60
N PRO A 95 12.27 30.72 -12.52
CA PRO A 95 13.01 30.04 -11.44
C PRO A 95 12.60 30.47 -10.03
N GLY A 96 12.20 31.75 -9.87
CA GLY A 96 11.72 32.29 -8.60
C GLY A 96 10.36 31.72 -8.17
N ALA A 97 9.47 31.46 -9.13
CA ALA A 97 8.13 30.96 -8.89
C ALA A 97 8.15 29.48 -8.44
N GLN A 98 9.06 28.68 -9.00
CA GLN A 98 9.23 27.28 -8.56
C GLN A 98 9.67 27.18 -7.10
N SER A 99 10.60 28.03 -6.66
CA SER A 99 11.06 28.09 -5.27
C SER A 99 9.94 28.50 -4.31
N GLN A 100 9.07 29.43 -4.72
CA GLN A 100 7.93 29.86 -3.93
C GLN A 100 6.86 28.78 -3.80
N LEU A 101 6.54 28.07 -4.90
CA LEU A 101 5.63 26.93 -4.89
C LEU A 101 6.10 25.85 -3.90
N ILE A 102 7.39 25.49 -3.95
CA ILE A 102 7.99 24.51 -3.03
C ILE A 102 7.89 25.01 -1.58
N LYS A 103 8.23 26.27 -1.32
CA LYS A 103 8.15 26.84 0.04
C LYS A 103 6.72 26.86 0.57
N ALA A 104 5.74 27.20 -0.26
CA ALA A 104 4.34 27.22 0.13
C ALA A 104 3.80 25.81 0.39
N ALA A 105 4.14 24.84 -0.46
CA ALA A 105 3.68 23.45 -0.32
C ALA A 105 4.30 22.74 0.88
N VAL A 106 5.59 22.97 1.15
CA VAL A 106 6.33 22.29 2.23
C VAL A 106 6.13 22.98 3.58
N PHE A 107 6.10 24.31 3.61
CA PHE A 107 6.12 25.08 4.86
C PHE A 107 4.84 25.88 5.12
N GLY A 108 3.84 25.82 4.23
CA GLY A 108 2.57 26.53 4.41
C GLY A 108 2.68 28.05 4.33
N CYS A 109 3.79 28.59 3.85
CA CYS A 109 4.01 30.02 3.76
C CYS A 109 3.23 30.61 2.58
N ARG A 110 2.09 31.26 2.84
CA ARG A 110 1.53 32.24 1.88
C ARG A 110 2.34 33.52 1.99
N GLN A 111 2.92 33.98 0.89
CA GLN A 111 3.51 35.32 0.84
C GLN A 111 2.40 36.38 1.02
N PRO A 112 2.71 37.56 1.57
CA PRO A 112 1.84 38.74 1.47
C PRO A 112 1.65 39.18 0.00
#